data_AF-A0A7J8T2F8-F1
#
_entry.id   AF-A0A7J8T2F8-F1
#
_cell.length_a   1.000
_cell.length_b   1.000
_cell.length_c   1.000
_cell.angle_alpha   90.00
_cell.angle_beta   90.00
_cell.angle_gamma   90.00
#
_symmetry.space_group_name_H-M   'P 1'
#
loop_
_entity.id
_entity.type
_entity.pdbx_description
1 polymer ?
#
loop_
_entity_poly.entity_id
_entity_poly.type
_entity_poly.pdbx_seq_one_letter_code
_entity_poly.pdbx_strand_id
1 'polypeptide(L)' 'MLEMILVCYCRNPAKLNTSWSNDNPGRGFFGCKKFGSGFRKPCQFFT' A
#
# COMPACT_ATOMS: atom_id res chain seq x y z
N MET A 1 19.74 6.90 -8.04
CA MET A 1 18.80 6.69 -6.92
C MET A 1 18.57 5.20 -6.83
N LEU A 2 18.99 4.53 -5.76
CA LEU A 2 18.65 3.12 -5.56
C LEU A 2 17.15 3.07 -5.26
N GLU A 3 16.37 2.43 -6.13
CA GLU A 3 14.97 2.12 -5.82
C GLU A 3 14.94 1.16 -4.62
N MET A 4 14.62 1.69 -3.44
CA MET A 4 14.34 0.85 -2.28
C MET A 4 13.00 0.16 -2.53
N ILE A 5 13.05 -1.14 -2.84
CA ILE A 5 11.85 -1.96 -2.98
C ILE A 5 11.24 -2.15 -1.59
N LEU A 6 10.14 -1.45 -1.33
CA LEU A 6 9.33 -1.71 -0.15
C LEU A 6 8.60 -3.05 -0.30
N VAL A 7 8.71 -3.90 0.71
CA VAL A 7 8.10 -5.24 0.72
C VAL A 7 7.07 -5.30 1.84
N CYS A 8 5.82 -5.64 1.50
CA CYS A 8 4.76 -5.83 2.49
C CYS A 8 4.90 -7.18 3.23
N TYR A 9 4.15 -7.38 4.31
CA TYR A 9 4.21 -8.63 5.10
C TYR A 9 3.76 -9.90 4.34
N CYS A 10 3.18 -9.77 3.14
CA CYS A 10 2.98 -10.89 2.22
C CYS A 10 4.25 -11.27 1.43
N ARG A 11 5.41 -10.68 1.69
CA ARG A 11 6.65 -10.83 0.90
C ARG A 11 6.49 -10.46 -0.57
N ASN A 12 5.63 -9.48 -0.85
CA ASN A 12 5.40 -8.94 -2.18
C ASN A 12 5.81 -7.46 -2.21
N PRO A 13 6.25 -6.92 -3.36
CA PRO A 13 6.45 -5.49 -3.53
C PRO A 13 5.19 -4.71 -3.13
N ALA A 14 5.39 -3.65 -2.36
CA ALA A 14 4.33 -2.72 -2.02
C ALA A 14 3.97 -1.88 -3.24
N LYS A 15 2.69 -1.51 -3.33
CA LYS A 15 2.14 -0.68 -4.41
C LYS A 15 1.94 0.74 -3.87
N LEU A 16 2.34 1.74 -4.66
CA LEU A 16 1.95 3.12 -4.42
C LEU A 16 0.44 3.29 -4.69
N ASN A 17 -0.28 3.79 -3.70
CA ASN A 17 -1.70 4.11 -3.77
C ASN A 17 -1.93 5.56 -3.38
N THR A 18 -3.07 6.10 -3.81
CA THR A 18 -3.53 7.44 -3.44
C THR A 18 -4.64 7.32 -2.41
N SER A 19 -4.54 8.09 -1.34
CA SER A 19 -5.57 8.16 -0.31
C SER A 19 -6.77 8.98 -0.79
N TRP A 20 -7.97 8.43 -0.55
CA TRP A 20 -9.26 9.06 -0.80
C TRP A 20 -10.00 9.41 0.49
N SER A 21 -9.36 9.24 1.66
CA SER A 21 -9.95 9.63 2.94
C SER A 21 -10.05 11.16 3.05
N ASN A 22 -11.10 11.66 3.70
CA ASN A 22 -11.30 13.09 3.94
C ASN A 22 -10.14 13.73 4.73
N ASP A 23 -9.49 12.99 5.62
CA ASP A 23 -8.39 13.51 6.45
C ASP A 23 -7.06 13.60 5.70
N ASN A 24 -6.89 12.82 4.63
CA ASN A 24 -5.64 12.72 3.86
C ASN A 24 -5.90 12.65 2.34
N PRO A 25 -6.64 13.59 1.74
CA PRO A 25 -7.00 13.51 0.33
C PRO A 25 -5.76 13.66 -0.54
N GLY A 26 -5.60 12.77 -1.53
CA GLY A 26 -4.54 12.87 -2.54
C GLY A 26 -3.14 12.47 -2.07
N ARG A 27 -2.93 12.14 -0.78
CA ARG A 27 -1.61 11.70 -0.29
C ARG A 27 -1.27 10.31 -0.83
N GLY A 28 -0.03 10.15 -1.29
CA GLY A 28 0.52 8.85 -1.69
C GLY A 28 0.92 8.03 -0.47
N PHE A 29 0.71 6.72 -0.52
CA PHE A 29 1.19 5.76 0.48
C PHE A 29 1.55 4.43 -0.17
N PHE A 30 2.49 3.69 0.42
CA PHE A 30 2.82 2.34 -0.02
C PHE A 30 2.00 1.32 0.78
N GLY A 31 1.24 0.49 0.07
CA GLY A 31 0.37 -0.52 0.67
C GLY A 31 0.55 -1.90 0.05
N CYS A 32 0.03 -2.93 0.72
CA CYS A 32 -0.06 -4.25 0.13
C CYS A 32 -0.85 -4.21 -1.19
N LYS A 33 -0.42 -4.93 -2.23
CA LYS A 33 -1.15 -5.02 -3.50
C LYS A 33 -2.59 -5.54 -3.39
N LYS A 34 -2.92 -6.20 -2.26
CA LYS A 34 -4.27 -6.70 -1.93
C LYS A 34 -5.12 -5.66 -1.20
N PHE A 35 -4.59 -4.48 -0.92
CA PHE A 35 -5.34 -3.40 -0.28
C PHE A 35 -6.55 -3.04 -1.15
N GLY A 36 -7.73 -2.95 -0.53
CA GLY A 36 -8.99 -2.66 -1.21
C GLY A 36 -9.54 -3.78 -2.09
N SER A 37 -8.91 -4.97 -2.15
CA SER A 37 -9.32 -5.99 -3.13
C SER A 37 -10.62 -6.71 -2.78
N GLY A 38 -11.18 -6.57 -1.58
CA GLY A 38 -12.44 -7.22 -1.14
C GLY A 38 -12.37 -8.76 -1.01
N PHE A 39 -11.55 -9.42 -1.82
CA PHE A 39 -11.46 -10.88 -1.96
C PHE A 39 -10.55 -11.54 -0.91
N ARG A 40 -9.58 -10.82 -0.33
CA ARG A 40 -8.68 -11.35 0.71
C ARG A 40 -8.30 -10.25 1.70
N LYS A 41 -8.26 -10.56 3.00
CA LYS A 41 -7.75 -9.61 4.02
C LYS A 41 -6.30 -9.22 3.65
N PRO A 42 -6.00 -7.92 3.41
CA PRO A 42 -4.65 -7.47 3.15
C PRO A 42 -3.80 -7.59 4.43
N CYS A 43 -2.48 -7.70 4.28
CA CYS A 43 -1.56 -7.82 5.43
C CYS A 43 -1.34 -6.54 6.24
N GLN A 44 -2.19 -5.52 6.07
CA GLN A 44 -2.18 -4.26 6.82
C GLN A 44 -0.87 -3.43 6.76
N PHE A 45 0.09 -3.81 5.92
CA PHE A 45 1.27 -2.97 5.64
C PHE A 45 0.86 -1.61 5.06
N PHE A 46 1.41 -0.55 5.62
CA PHE A 46 1.20 0.86 5.26
C PHE A 46 2.43 1.69 5.65
N THR A 47 2.96 2.52 4.74
CA THR A 47 4.02 3.51 5.00
C THR A 47 3.93 4.69 4.05
#